data_AF-A0A1H8GJ81-F1
#
_entry.id   AF-A0A1H8GJ81-F1
#
_cell.length_a   1.000
_cell.length_b   1.000
_cell.length_c   1.000
_cell.angle_alpha   90.00
_cell.angle_beta   90.00
_cell.angle_gamma   90.00
#
_symmetry.space_group_name_H-M   'P 1'
#
loop_
_entity.id
_entity.type
_entity.pdbx_description
1 polymer ?
#
loop_
_entity_poly.entity_id
_entity_poly.type
_entity_poly.pdbx_seq_one_letter_code
_entity_poly.pdbx_strand_id
1 'polypeptide(L)' 'MKDVEQVYSYGFSYGKVDLPYIKEIINNISNNKNSKWFFYDYNIDENKKYKNLVKSCGFNGQYDSFHC' A
#
# COMPACT_ATOMS: atom_id res chain seq x y z
N MET A 1 7.73 2.57 12.90
CA MET A 1 6.58 3.45 13.20
C MET A 1 5.61 2.67 14.07
N LYS A 2 5.30 3.14 15.28
CA LYS A 2 4.28 2.51 16.12
C LYS A 2 2.96 3.22 15.85
N ASP A 3 1.91 2.44 15.57
CA ASP A 3 0.52 2.88 15.36
C ASP A 3 0.22 3.62 14.03
N VAL A 4 0.60 3.02 12.90
CA VAL A 4 0.13 3.49 11.58
C VAL A 4 -1.25 2.90 11.29
N GLU A 5 -2.29 3.72 11.32
CA GLU A 5 -3.64 3.29 10.94
C GLU A 5 -3.89 3.34 9.44
N GLN A 6 -3.29 4.30 8.74
CA GLN A 6 -3.57 4.56 7.34
C GLN A 6 -2.30 4.89 6.56
N VAL A 7 -2.16 4.31 5.38
CA VAL A 7 -1.07 4.57 4.43
C VAL A 7 -1.69 5.10 3.15
N TYR A 8 -1.29 6.28 2.72
CA TYR A 8 -1.73 6.88 1.47
C TYR A 8 -0.60 6.86 0.46
N SER A 9 -0.85 6.27 -0.71
CA SER A 9 0.10 6.28 -1.83
C SER A 9 -0.44 7.15 -2.96
N TYR A 10 0.29 8.19 -3.32
CA TYR A 10 -0.05 9.12 -4.39
C TYR A 10 1.10 9.22 -5.39
N GLY A 11 0.81 9.18 -6.69
CA GLY A 11 1.82 9.25 -7.75
C GLY A 11 2.78 8.06 -7.82
N PHE A 12 2.48 6.95 -7.13
CA PHE A 12 3.30 5.74 -7.15
C PHE A 12 2.93 4.83 -8.32
N SER A 13 3.93 4.42 -9.11
CA SER A 13 3.74 3.49 -10.24
C SER A 13 3.73 2.01 -9.82
N TYR A 14 4.18 1.72 -8.59
CA TYR A 14 4.39 0.36 -8.07
C TYR A 14 5.26 -0.50 -9.00
N GLY A 15 6.25 0.11 -9.64
CA GLY A 15 7.21 -0.58 -10.48
C GLY A 15 8.15 -1.48 -9.66
N LYS A 16 8.97 -2.29 -10.34
CA LYS A 16 9.95 -3.15 -9.67
C LYS A 16 10.92 -2.39 -8.75
N VAL A 17 11.24 -1.15 -9.13
CA VAL A 17 12.11 -0.25 -8.35
C VAL A 17 11.45 0.25 -7.07
N ASP A 18 10.12 0.23 -7.00
CA ASP A 18 9.32 0.72 -5.88
C ASP A 18 9.16 -0.35 -4.77
N LEU A 19 9.26 -1.64 -5.12
CA LEU A 19 8.99 -2.76 -4.23
C LEU A 19 9.87 -2.81 -2.96
N PRO A 20 11.19 -2.51 -3.00
CA PRO A 20 12.00 -2.47 -1.79
C PRO A 20 11.50 -1.42 -0.79
N TYR A 21 11.09 -0.24 -1.27
CA TYR A 21 10.56 0.83 -0.42
C TYR A 21 9.21 0.45 0.21
N ILE A 22 8.31 -0.15 -0.58
CA ILE A 22 7.02 -0.64 -0.07
C ILE A 22 7.24 -1.69 1.02
N LYS A 23 8.17 -2.62 0.80
CA LYS A 23 8.52 -3.66 1.78
C LYS A 23 9.08 -3.06 3.05
N GLU A 24 9.94 -2.05 2.94
CA GLU A 24 10.49 -1.34 4.10
C GLU A 24 9.42 -0.59 4.89
N ILE A 25 8.49 0.09 4.21
CA ILE A 25 7.33 0.73 4.86
C ILE A 25 6.53 -0.30 5.64
N ILE A 26 6.15 -1.42 5.00
CA ILE A 26 5.37 -2.49 5.63
C ILE A 26 6.10 -3.07 6.85
N ASN A 27 7.41 -3.32 6.74
CA ASN A 27 8.23 -3.85 7.84
C ASN A 27 8.32 -2.88 9.02
N ASN A 28 8.21 -1.58 8.76
CA ASN A 28 8.23 -0.55 9.80
C ASN A 28 6.86 -0.34 10.45
N ILE A 29 5.78 -0.93 9.95
CA ILE A 29 4.45 -0.90 10.54
C ILE A 29 4.32 -2.09 11.50
N SER A 30 4.37 -1.83 12.81
CA SER A 30 4.39 -2.88 13.84
C SER A 30 3.15 -3.78 13.85
N ASN A 31 1.98 -3.28 13.43
CA ASN A 31 0.75 -4.07 13.32
C ASN A 31 -0.03 -3.75 12.04
N ASN A 32 0.51 -4.18 10.90
CA ASN A 32 -0.07 -3.86 9.59
C ASN A 32 -1.48 -4.45 9.36
N LYS A 33 -1.93 -5.41 10.17
CA LYS A 33 -3.27 -6.03 10.07
C LYS A 33 -4.39 -5.04 10.36
N ASN A 34 -4.14 -4.07 11.23
CA ASN A 34 -5.12 -3.04 11.60
C ASN A 34 -4.97 -1.79 10.73
N SER A 35 -3.97 -1.74 9.85
CA SER A 35 -3.73 -0.61 8.97
C SER A 35 -4.54 -0.72 7.68
N LYS A 36 -4.85 0.43 7.07
CA LYS A 36 -5.51 0.54 5.78
C LYS A 36 -4.59 1.19 4.75
N TRP A 37 -4.40 0.57 3.60
CA TRP A 37 -3.61 1.11 2.50
C TRP A 37 -4.53 1.67 1.42
N PHE A 38 -4.39 2.97 1.16
CA PHE A 38 -5.19 3.74 0.22
C PHE A 38 -4.44 3.96 -1.09
N PHE A 39 -5.03 3.51 -2.19
CA PHE A 39 -4.54 3.75 -3.55
C PHE A 39 -5.29 4.93 -4.18
N TYR A 40 -4.59 5.70 -5.01
CA TYR A 40 -5.24 6.78 -5.75
C TYR A 40 -6.16 6.22 -6.85
N ASP A 41 -7.41 6.68 -6.92
CA ASP A 41 -8.46 6.08 -7.77
C ASP A 41 -8.51 6.61 -9.21
N TYR A 42 -7.36 6.97 -9.79
CA TYR A 42 -7.30 7.44 -11.18
C TYR A 42 -7.46 6.29 -12.18
N ASN A 43 -7.06 5.07 -11.80
CA ASN A 43 -7.17 3.87 -12.64
C ASN A 43 -7.47 2.61 -11.81
N ILE A 44 -8.74 2.21 -11.76
CA ILE A 44 -9.23 1.05 -10.99
C ILE A 44 -8.56 -0.26 -11.39
N ASP A 45 -8.23 -0.46 -12.67
CA ASP A 45 -7.61 -1.70 -13.14
C ASP A 45 -6.14 -1.80 -12.72
N GLU A 46 -5.44 -0.67 -12.63
CA GLU A 46 -4.09 -0.63 -12.06
C GLU A 46 -4.10 -0.84 -10.55
N ASN A 47 -5.12 -0.33 -9.84
CA ASN A 47 -5.29 -0.54 -8.40
C ASN A 47 -5.37 -2.03 -8.02
N LYS A 48 -5.94 -2.90 -8.87
CA LYS A 48 -5.91 -4.36 -8.65
C LYS A 48 -4.47 -4.91 -8.69
N LYS A 49 -3.65 -4.45 -9.65
CA LYS A 49 -2.24 -4.85 -9.76
C LYS A 49 -1.45 -4.37 -8.55
N TYR A 50 -1.66 -3.12 -8.14
CA TYR A 50 -0.97 -2.52 -6.99
C TYR A 50 -1.31 -3.23 -5.69
N LYS A 51 -2.59 -3.57 -5.46
CA LYS A 51 -3.02 -4.41 -4.33
C LYS A 51 -2.26 -5.74 -4.27
N ASN A 52 -2.13 -6.43 -5.41
CA ASN A 52 -1.41 -7.70 -5.47
C ASN A 52 0.09 -7.55 -5.14
N LEU A 53 0.72 -6.46 -5.61
CA LEU A 53 2.11 -6.16 -5.30
C LEU A 53 2.32 -5.86 -3.82
N VAL A 54 1.50 -4.98 -3.23
CA VAL A 54 1.56 -4.64 -1.79
C VAL A 54 1.31 -5.88 -0.93
N LYS A 55 0.36 -6.74 -1.33
CA LYS A 55 0.14 -8.04 -0.69
C LYS A 55 1.36 -8.96 -0.79
N SER A 56 2.01 -9.03 -1.96
CA SER A 56 3.24 -9.82 -2.16
C SER A 56 4.42 -9.32 -1.33
N CYS A 57 4.43 -8.02 -0.99
CA CYS A 57 5.42 -7.42 -0.10
C CYS A 57 5.17 -7.71 1.39
N GLY A 58 4.04 -8.34 1.75
CA GLY A 58 3.74 -8.80 3.11
C GLY A 58 2.72 -7.97 3.89
N PHE A 59 1.99 -7.06 3.23
CA PHE A 59 0.93 -6.30 3.89
C PHE A 59 -0.33 -7.16 4.08
N ASN A 60 -0.84 -7.21 5.31
CA ASN A 60 -1.99 -8.03 5.69
C ASN A 60 -3.19 -7.21 6.22
N GLY A 61 -3.18 -5.90 5.96
CA GLY A 61 -4.25 -4.98 6.38
C GLY A 61 -5.37 -4.85 5.36
N GLN A 62 -6.16 -3.80 5.53
CA GLN A 62 -7.25 -3.44 4.63
C GLN A 62 -6.75 -2.61 3.44
N TYR A 63 -7.48 -2.64 2.34
CA TYR A 63 -7.17 -1.87 1.14
C TYR A 63 -8.37 -1.00 0.78
N ASP A 64 -8.12 0.24 0.40
CA ASP A 64 -9.16 1.14 -0.13
C ASP A 64 -8.64 2.00 -1.27
N SER A 65 -9.52 2.73 -1.93
CA SER A 65 -9.14 3.80 -2.84
C SER A 65 -9.58 5.15 -2.28
N PHE A 66 -8.90 6.21 -2.71
CA PHE A 66 -9.31 7.58 -2.43
C PHE A 66 -9.28 8.41 -3.71
N HIS A 67 -10.22 9.34 -3.80
CA HIS A 67 -10.34 10.33 -4.86
C HIS A 67 -10.20 11.71 -4.21
N CYS A 68 -9.38 12.57 -4.80
CA CYS A 68 -9.28 13.98 -4.44
C CYS A 68 -10.16 14.79 -5.36
#